data_AF-A0A256ZRB7-F1
#
_entry.id   AF-A0A256ZRB7-F1
#
_cell.length_a   1.000
_cell.length_b   1.000
_cell.length_c   1.000
_cell.angle_alpha   90.00
_cell.angle_beta   90.00
_cell.angle_gamma   90.00
#
_symmetry.space_group_name_H-M   'P 1'
#
loop_
_entity.id
_entity.type
_entity.pdbx_description
1 polymer ?
#
loop_
_entity_poly.entity_id
_entity_poly.type
_entity_poly.pdbx_seq_one_letter_code
_entity_poly.pdbx_strand_id
1 'polypeptide(L)'
;MRDFFEYRQGTGFLYGMDPLSKIILLVLLWVIVLYSSLLPLLFFTLSISFIAFYSGLGDRLRKQTRFFILYMFPFILLFQLFFHQSFTGEGNMSLFFFNPSFSLEGFVAGLEVGLRIYCLLSTSILFIASTNPLELVSRVSGFGLLGLRVPDSVLFFIVFLNRSTALIYSDLEQIMEAQKARGFSLREASFRDKITGYAALLIPLFTISLERAVNQAIALELKGFGSRLRDGKYKD
;
A
#
# COMPACT_ATOMS: atom_id res chain seq x y z
N MET A 1 -4.69 8.27 11.40
CA MET A 1 -4.20 7.97 10.04
C MET A 1 -2.93 7.09 10.02
N ARG A 2 -2.15 6.99 11.12
CA ARG A 2 -0.97 6.09 11.21
C ARG A 2 -1.32 4.59 11.12
N ASP A 3 -2.49 4.16 11.62
CA ASP A 3 -2.83 2.72 11.73
C ASP A 3 -3.22 1.98 10.44
N PHE A 4 -3.44 2.69 9.32
CA PHE A 4 -3.95 2.05 8.09
C PHE A 4 -2.86 1.38 7.26
N PHE A 5 -1.61 1.87 7.35
CA PHE A 5 -0.49 1.41 6.50
C PHE A 5 0.65 0.74 7.27
N GLU A 6 0.55 0.69 8.60
CA GLU A 6 1.55 0.03 9.42
C GLU A 6 1.31 -1.49 9.44
N TYR A 7 2.32 -2.24 9.00
CA TYR A 7 2.39 -3.68 9.17
C TYR A 7 2.34 -3.97 10.68
N ARG A 8 1.29 -4.65 11.14
CA ARG A 8 1.24 -5.20 12.50
C ARG A 8 1.51 -6.69 12.40
N GLN A 9 2.47 -7.18 13.18
CA GLN A 9 2.71 -8.60 13.31
C GLN A 9 1.43 -9.27 13.84
N GLY A 10 0.77 -10.04 13.00
CA GLY A 10 -0.33 -10.92 13.38
C GLY A 10 0.14 -12.37 13.45
N THR A 11 -0.61 -13.22 14.16
CA THR A 11 -0.28 -14.63 14.39
C THR A 11 -1.02 -15.60 13.46
N GLY A 12 -1.60 -15.11 12.35
CA GLY A 12 -2.39 -15.92 11.42
C GLY A 12 -1.57 -16.71 10.39
N PHE A 13 -2.17 -17.74 9.78
CA PHE A 13 -1.56 -18.57 8.72
C PHE A 13 -0.94 -17.76 7.58
N LEU A 14 -1.57 -16.65 7.19
CA LEU A 14 -1.02 -15.73 6.20
C LEU A 14 0.31 -15.12 6.64
N TYR A 15 0.55 -14.86 7.92
CA TYR A 15 1.81 -14.24 8.35
C TYR A 15 3.00 -15.22 8.26
N GLY A 16 2.76 -16.53 8.37
CA GLY A 16 3.81 -17.55 8.29
C GLY A 16 4.22 -17.97 6.88
N MET A 17 3.48 -17.58 5.84
CA MET A 17 3.82 -17.92 4.46
C MET A 17 4.96 -17.04 3.92
N ASP A 18 5.83 -17.64 3.12
CA ASP A 18 6.91 -16.92 2.45
C ASP A 18 6.38 -15.75 1.59
N PRO A 19 6.93 -14.53 1.73
CA PRO A 19 6.48 -13.34 0.99
C PRO A 19 6.44 -13.51 -0.53
N LEU A 20 7.37 -14.27 -1.10
CA LEU A 20 7.42 -14.55 -2.54
C LEU A 20 6.23 -15.39 -2.99
N SER A 21 5.92 -16.45 -2.23
CA SER A 21 4.77 -17.31 -2.50
C SER A 21 3.46 -16.54 -2.42
N LYS A 22 3.36 -15.55 -1.51
CA LYS A 22 2.21 -14.65 -1.45
C LYS A 22 2.07 -13.77 -2.69
N ILE A 23 3.17 -13.22 -3.23
CA ILE A 23 3.12 -12.44 -4.48
C ILE A 23 2.62 -13.32 -5.62
N ILE A 24 3.19 -14.52 -5.77
CA ILE A 24 2.82 -15.43 -6.85
C ILE A 24 1.33 -15.79 -6.72
N LEU A 25 0.86 -16.12 -5.51
CA LEU A 25 -0.53 -16.41 -5.24
C LEU A 25 -1.44 -15.21 -5.54
N LEU A 26 -1.04 -14.00 -5.16
CA LEU A 26 -1.79 -12.77 -5.43
C LEU A 26 -1.93 -12.52 -6.93
N VAL A 27 -0.82 -12.60 -7.68
CA VAL A 27 -0.82 -12.37 -9.13
C VAL A 27 -1.67 -13.44 -9.84
N LEU A 28 -1.51 -14.70 -9.45
CA LEU A 28 -2.28 -15.81 -10.01
C LEU A 28 -3.78 -15.63 -9.73
N LEU A 29 -4.14 -15.25 -8.50
CA LEU A 29 -5.53 -14.97 -8.14
C LEU A 29 -6.09 -13.79 -8.94
N TRP A 30 -5.32 -12.72 -9.12
CA TRP A 30 -5.76 -11.58 -9.95
C TRP A 30 -6.03 -11.98 -11.39
N VAL A 31 -5.14 -12.75 -12.00
CA VAL A 31 -5.34 -13.26 -13.37
C VAL A 31 -6.63 -14.09 -13.43
N ILE A 32 -6.84 -15.01 -12.49
CA ILE A 32 -8.07 -15.83 -12.47
C ILE A 32 -9.32 -14.97 -12.29
N VAL A 33 -9.30 -14.00 -11.38
CA VAL A 33 -10.44 -13.11 -11.10
C VAL A 33 -10.81 -12.26 -12.32
N LEU A 34 -9.83 -11.84 -13.13
CA LEU A 34 -10.08 -11.06 -14.35
C LEU A 34 -10.85 -11.84 -15.41
N TYR A 35 -10.59 -13.14 -15.55
CA TYR A 35 -11.26 -14.00 -16.54
C TYR A 35 -12.48 -14.76 -15.98
N SER A 36 -12.81 -14.58 -14.71
CA SER A 36 -13.87 -15.33 -14.04
C SER A 36 -15.27 -14.78 -14.33
N SER A 37 -16.24 -15.69 -14.42
CA SER A 37 -17.68 -15.39 -14.42
C SER A 37 -18.21 -15.14 -13.00
N LEU A 38 -19.47 -14.71 -12.89
CA LEU A 38 -20.11 -14.32 -11.62
C LEU A 38 -20.03 -15.39 -10.51
N LEU A 39 -20.23 -16.68 -10.85
CA LEU A 39 -20.24 -17.78 -9.87
C LEU A 39 -18.87 -17.99 -9.18
N PRO A 40 -17.75 -18.17 -9.93
CA PRO A 40 -16.42 -18.20 -9.33
C PRO A 40 -16.08 -16.95 -8.51
N LEU A 41 -16.50 -15.76 -8.94
CA LEU A 41 -16.28 -14.51 -8.21
C LEU A 41 -16.91 -14.53 -6.80
N LEU A 42 -18.13 -15.05 -6.68
CA LEU A 42 -18.78 -15.23 -5.37
C LEU A 42 -18.01 -16.21 -4.49
N PHE A 43 -17.48 -17.30 -5.05
CA PHE A 43 -16.64 -18.23 -4.32
C PHE A 43 -15.34 -17.59 -3.82
N PHE A 44 -14.70 -16.76 -4.65
CA PHE A 44 -13.49 -16.03 -4.26
C PHE A 44 -13.77 -15.00 -3.16
N THR A 45 -14.85 -14.22 -3.26
CA THR A 45 -15.19 -13.23 -2.23
C THR A 45 -15.45 -13.88 -0.87
N LEU A 46 -16.16 -15.02 -0.84
CA LEU A 46 -16.37 -15.80 0.38
C LEU A 46 -15.04 -16.34 0.93
N SER A 47 -14.21 -16.92 0.06
CA SER A 47 -12.90 -17.48 0.45
C SER A 47 -11.98 -16.43 1.06
N ILE A 48 -11.88 -15.24 0.44
CA ILE A 48 -11.09 -14.10 0.95
C ILE A 48 -11.62 -13.64 2.32
N SER A 49 -12.94 -13.55 2.47
CA SER A 49 -13.58 -13.13 3.72
C SER A 49 -13.30 -14.13 4.85
N PHE A 50 -13.33 -15.43 4.53
CA PHE A 50 -13.00 -16.50 5.48
C PHE A 50 -11.54 -16.43 5.91
N ILE A 51 -10.60 -16.34 4.97
CA ILE A 51 -9.16 -16.23 5.24
C ILE A 51 -8.86 -15.01 6.11
N ALA A 52 -9.51 -13.88 5.84
CA ALA A 52 -9.31 -12.66 6.61
C ALA A 52 -9.81 -12.77 8.06
N PHE A 53 -10.92 -13.47 8.28
CA PHE A 53 -11.45 -13.73 9.61
C PHE A 53 -10.50 -14.64 10.40
N TYR A 54 -10.04 -15.74 9.81
CA TYR A 54 -9.07 -16.65 10.43
C TYR A 54 -7.73 -15.99 10.71
N SER A 55 -7.30 -15.05 9.88
CA SER A 55 -6.02 -14.37 10.04
C SER A 55 -6.06 -13.17 11.02
N GLY A 56 -7.19 -12.92 11.69
CA GLY A 56 -7.36 -11.77 12.60
C GLY A 56 -7.36 -10.40 11.90
N LEU A 57 -7.51 -10.39 10.57
CA LEU A 57 -7.53 -9.19 9.71
C LEU A 57 -8.96 -8.72 9.38
N GLY A 58 -9.97 -9.37 9.97
CA GLY A 58 -11.39 -9.12 9.72
C GLY A 58 -11.81 -7.66 9.90
N ASP A 59 -11.26 -6.95 10.89
CA ASP A 59 -11.62 -5.54 11.14
C ASP A 59 -11.13 -4.59 10.03
N ARG A 60 -9.97 -4.87 9.43
CA ARG A 60 -9.45 -4.07 8.30
C ARG A 60 -10.29 -4.31 7.05
N LEU A 61 -10.59 -5.58 6.73
CA LEU A 61 -11.49 -5.89 5.64
C LEU A 61 -12.88 -5.30 5.88
N ARG A 62 -13.46 -5.41 7.08
CA ARG A 62 -14.78 -4.84 7.36
C ARG A 62 -14.86 -3.34 7.10
N LYS A 63 -13.83 -2.57 7.49
CA LYS A 63 -13.75 -1.12 7.21
C LYS A 63 -13.66 -0.86 5.70
N GLN A 64 -12.83 -1.61 4.99
CA GLN A 64 -12.72 -1.52 3.53
C GLN A 64 -14.03 -1.90 2.83
N THR A 65 -14.63 -3.04 3.18
CA THR A 65 -15.91 -3.52 2.63
C THR A 65 -17.01 -2.48 2.87
N ARG A 66 -17.05 -1.85 4.05
CA ARG A 66 -17.98 -0.75 4.32
C ARG A 66 -17.74 0.46 3.41
N PHE A 67 -16.49 0.88 3.24
CA PHE A 67 -16.15 1.99 2.34
C PHE A 67 -16.50 1.65 0.88
N PHE A 68 -16.18 0.43 0.44
CA PHE A 68 -16.45 -0.05 -0.90
C PHE A 68 -17.95 -0.09 -1.20
N ILE A 69 -18.74 -0.71 -0.32
CA ILE A 69 -20.19 -0.83 -0.48
C ILE A 69 -20.87 0.55 -0.42
N LEU A 70 -20.41 1.46 0.43
CA LEU A 70 -21.07 2.75 0.63
C LEU A 70 -20.75 3.76 -0.47
N TYR A 71 -19.53 3.77 -1.00
CA TYR A 71 -19.07 4.82 -1.94
C TYR A 71 -18.74 4.30 -3.34
N MET A 72 -18.02 3.18 -3.46
CA MET A 72 -17.52 2.71 -4.76
C MET A 72 -18.54 1.87 -5.51
N PHE A 73 -19.19 0.93 -4.83
CA PHE A 73 -20.16 0.01 -5.42
C PHE A 73 -21.37 0.71 -6.05
N PRO A 74 -22.06 1.66 -5.40
CA PRO A 74 -23.19 2.36 -6.04
C PRO A 74 -22.73 3.19 -7.23
N PHE A 75 -21.52 3.76 -7.19
CA PHE A 75 -20.95 4.49 -8.32
C PHE A 75 -20.69 3.56 -9.52
N ILE A 76 -20.08 2.40 -9.30
CA ILE A 76 -19.81 1.40 -10.34
C ILE A 76 -21.12 0.87 -10.93
N LEU A 77 -22.10 0.57 -10.08
CA LEU A 77 -23.39 0.04 -10.49
C LEU A 77 -24.18 1.07 -11.29
N LEU A 78 -24.21 2.33 -10.85
CA LEU A 78 -24.84 3.42 -11.59
C LEU A 78 -24.11 3.65 -12.92
N PHE A 79 -22.78 3.69 -12.92
CA PHE A 79 -22.02 3.82 -14.16
C PHE A 79 -22.35 2.70 -15.16
N GLN A 80 -22.35 1.44 -14.72
CA GLN A 80 -22.66 0.33 -15.61
C GLN A 80 -24.12 0.34 -16.06
N LEU A 81 -25.07 0.64 -15.17
CA LEU A 81 -26.49 0.66 -15.51
C LEU A 81 -26.82 1.68 -16.61
N PHE A 82 -26.18 2.85 -16.59
CA PHE A 82 -26.42 3.91 -17.56
C PHE A 82 -25.56 3.78 -18.83
N PHE A 83 -24.33 3.29 -18.72
CA PHE A 83 -23.38 3.28 -19.85
C PHE A 83 -23.19 1.91 -20.51
N HIS A 84 -23.70 0.80 -19.94
CA HIS A 84 -23.51 -0.53 -20.52
C HIS A 84 -23.96 -0.62 -21.98
N GLN A 85 -25.16 -0.10 -22.29
CA GLN A 85 -25.72 -0.10 -23.65
C GLN A 85 -24.89 0.73 -24.64
N SER A 86 -24.17 1.75 -24.17
CA SER A 86 -23.27 2.55 -25.01
C SER A 86 -21.99 1.77 -25.39
N PHE A 87 -21.59 0.79 -24.59
CA PHE A 87 -20.38 -0.02 -24.82
C PHE A 87 -20.64 -1.32 -25.57
N THR A 88 -21.83 -1.93 -25.45
CA THR A 88 -22.17 -3.20 -26.13
C THR A 88 -22.70 -3.03 -27.55
N GLY A 89 -22.88 -1.80 -28.05
CA GLY A 89 -23.11 -1.52 -29.47
C GLY A 89 -24.48 -1.95 -30.04
N GLU A 90 -25.38 -2.51 -29.22
CA GLU A 90 -26.73 -2.93 -29.64
C GLU A 90 -27.78 -1.80 -29.58
N GLY A 91 -27.45 -0.67 -28.94
CA GLY A 91 -28.27 0.54 -28.97
C GLY A 91 -27.78 1.49 -30.05
N ASN A 92 -28.70 1.99 -30.90
CA ASN A 92 -28.46 3.09 -31.84
C ASN A 92 -27.47 4.10 -31.25
N MET A 93 -26.31 4.28 -31.91
CA MET A 93 -25.33 5.32 -31.58
C MET A 93 -25.97 6.70 -31.73
N SER A 94 -26.71 7.13 -30.72
CA SER A 94 -27.02 8.53 -30.51
C SER A 94 -26.44 8.89 -29.16
N LEU A 95 -25.25 9.50 -29.19
CA LEU A 95 -24.59 10.19 -28.08
C LEU A 95 -25.46 11.28 -27.38
N PHE A 96 -26.72 11.42 -27.78
CA PHE A 96 -27.61 12.53 -27.45
C PHE A 96 -28.93 12.12 -26.79
N PHE A 97 -29.32 10.85 -26.82
CA PHE A 97 -30.49 10.40 -26.07
C PHE A 97 -30.03 9.74 -24.77
N PHE A 98 -30.02 10.56 -23.72
CA PHE A 98 -29.98 10.12 -22.33
C PHE A 98 -31.30 9.39 -22.04
N ASN A 99 -31.47 8.19 -22.60
CA ASN A 99 -32.60 7.33 -22.28
C ASN A 99 -32.11 6.31 -21.25
N PRO A 100 -32.38 6.51 -19.95
CA PRO A 100 -32.07 5.53 -18.92
C PRO A 100 -33.01 4.33 -19.07
N SER A 101 -32.76 3.53 -20.10
CA SER A 101 -33.38 2.23 -20.24
C SER A 101 -32.69 1.33 -19.23
N PHE A 102 -33.38 1.04 -18.14
CA PHE A 102 -32.95 0.06 -17.14
C PHE A 102 -32.72 -1.28 -17.85
N SER A 103 -31.47 -1.59 -18.19
CA SER A 103 -31.11 -2.89 -18.74
C SER A 103 -30.76 -3.84 -17.60
N LEU A 104 -31.46 -4.97 -17.53
CA LEU A 104 -31.12 -6.07 -16.62
C LEU A 104 -29.68 -6.56 -16.86
N GLU A 105 -29.19 -6.48 -18.09
CA GLU A 105 -27.81 -6.84 -18.46
C GLU A 105 -26.80 -5.87 -17.88
N GLY A 106 -27.10 -4.57 -17.88
CA GLY A 106 -26.26 -3.55 -17.24
C GLY A 106 -26.15 -3.72 -15.73
N PHE A 107 -27.21 -4.19 -15.08
CA PHE A 107 -27.19 -4.54 -13.65
C PHE A 107 -26.30 -5.75 -13.37
N VAL A 108 -26.45 -6.84 -14.13
CA VAL A 108 -25.62 -8.05 -13.99
C VAL A 108 -24.15 -7.74 -14.27
N ALA A 109 -23.86 -6.99 -15.34
CA ALA A 109 -22.50 -6.54 -15.64
C ALA A 109 -21.94 -5.65 -14.53
N GLY A 110 -22.77 -4.81 -13.90
CA GLY A 110 -22.37 -3.93 -12.81
C GLY A 110 -22.01 -4.72 -11.55
N LEU A 111 -22.78 -5.77 -11.26
CA LEU A 111 -22.47 -6.73 -10.21
C LEU A 111 -21.15 -7.46 -10.48
N GLU A 112 -20.93 -7.96 -11.69
CA GLU A 112 -19.69 -8.64 -12.04
C GLU A 112 -18.47 -7.73 -11.88
N VAL A 113 -18.51 -6.51 -12.44
CA VAL A 113 -17.41 -5.54 -12.34
C VAL A 113 -17.20 -5.11 -10.89
N GLY A 114 -18.27 -4.85 -10.15
CA GLY A 114 -18.21 -4.50 -8.73
C GLY A 114 -17.56 -5.60 -7.89
N LEU A 115 -17.95 -6.86 -8.09
CA LEU A 115 -17.36 -8.01 -7.39
C LEU A 115 -15.89 -8.24 -7.79
N ARG A 116 -15.55 -8.11 -9.07
CA ARG A 116 -14.15 -8.20 -9.55
C ARG A 116 -13.26 -7.18 -8.84
N ILE A 117 -13.67 -5.91 -8.83
CA ILE A 117 -12.90 -4.84 -8.18
C ILE A 117 -12.80 -5.10 -6.67
N TYR A 118 -13.88 -5.56 -6.03
CA TYR A 118 -13.85 -5.91 -4.61
C TYR A 118 -12.85 -7.03 -4.30
N CYS A 119 -12.81 -8.10 -5.11
CA CYS A 119 -11.84 -9.19 -4.96
C CYS A 119 -10.39 -8.68 -5.09
N LEU A 120 -10.10 -7.89 -6.12
CA LEU A 120 -8.75 -7.35 -6.35
C LEU A 120 -8.31 -6.45 -5.19
N LEU A 121 -9.18 -5.55 -4.73
CA LEU A 121 -8.86 -4.65 -3.61
C LEU A 121 -8.70 -5.41 -2.30
N SER A 122 -9.57 -6.38 -2.02
CA SER A 122 -9.52 -7.16 -0.78
C SER A 122 -8.26 -8.01 -0.68
N THR A 123 -7.87 -8.68 -1.77
CA THR A 123 -6.60 -9.43 -1.83
C THR A 123 -5.38 -8.52 -1.71
N SER A 124 -5.39 -7.34 -2.35
CA SER A 124 -4.34 -6.33 -2.21
C SER A 124 -4.14 -5.91 -0.75
N ILE A 125 -5.23 -5.60 -0.05
CA ILE A 125 -5.16 -5.12 1.33
C ILE A 125 -4.72 -6.23 2.29
N LEU A 126 -5.16 -7.47 2.07
CA LEU A 126 -4.64 -8.62 2.81
C LEU A 126 -3.14 -8.79 2.60
N PHE A 127 -2.65 -8.63 1.37
CA PHE A 127 -1.23 -8.74 1.07
C PHE A 127 -0.40 -7.63 1.73
N ILE A 128 -0.82 -6.37 1.59
CA ILE A 128 -0.15 -5.22 2.21
C ILE A 128 -0.14 -5.35 3.74
N ALA A 129 -1.24 -5.83 4.32
CA ALA A 129 -1.35 -5.99 5.76
C ALA A 129 -0.53 -7.17 6.32
N SER A 130 -0.35 -8.23 5.54
CA SER A 130 0.29 -9.49 5.97
C SER A 130 1.75 -9.64 5.54
N THR A 131 2.31 -8.68 4.80
CA THR A 131 3.67 -8.79 4.25
C THR A 131 4.52 -7.60 4.69
N ASN A 132 5.66 -7.91 5.33
CA ASN A 132 6.65 -6.89 5.66
C ASN A 132 7.45 -6.53 4.40
N PRO A 133 7.50 -5.24 4.00
CA PRO A 133 8.24 -4.82 2.80
C PRO A 133 9.74 -5.13 2.90
N LEU A 134 10.34 -5.10 4.09
CA LEU A 134 11.75 -5.44 4.26
C LEU A 134 12.03 -6.92 3.99
N GLU A 135 11.14 -7.80 4.46
CA GLU A 135 11.26 -9.24 4.23
C GLU A 135 11.03 -9.58 2.75
N LEU A 136 10.11 -8.88 2.08
CA LEU A 136 9.88 -9.03 0.66
C LEU A 136 11.17 -8.79 -0.14
N VAL A 137 11.84 -7.66 0.11
CA VAL A 137 13.03 -7.25 -0.65
C VAL A 137 14.21 -8.19 -0.34
N SER A 138 14.38 -8.60 0.92
CA SER A 138 15.44 -9.57 1.29
C SER A 138 15.23 -10.94 0.65
N ARG A 139 13.99 -11.42 0.51
CA ARG A 139 13.71 -12.68 -0.19
C ARG A 139 13.89 -12.57 -1.70
N VAL A 140 13.45 -11.46 -2.32
CA VAL A 140 13.61 -11.23 -3.78
C VAL A 140 15.07 -11.23 -4.18
N SER A 141 15.94 -10.58 -3.40
CA SER A 141 17.39 -10.56 -3.65
C SER A 141 18.05 -11.93 -3.46
N GLY A 142 17.65 -12.69 -2.43
CA GLY A 142 18.21 -14.00 -2.14
C GLY A 142 17.83 -15.10 -3.14
N PHE A 143 16.61 -15.08 -3.67
CA PHE A 143 16.11 -16.12 -4.57
C PHE A 143 16.41 -15.88 -6.05
N GLY A 144 16.83 -14.67 -6.45
CA GLY A 144 17.15 -14.35 -7.84
C GLY A 144 16.00 -14.67 -8.81
N LEU A 145 14.75 -14.59 -8.35
CA LEU A 145 13.57 -15.25 -8.93
C LEU A 145 13.20 -14.78 -10.35
N LEU A 146 13.84 -13.71 -10.85
CA LEU A 146 13.60 -13.14 -12.19
C LEU A 146 14.91 -12.91 -12.98
N GLY A 147 16.04 -13.46 -12.54
CA GLY A 147 17.36 -13.07 -13.11
C GLY A 147 17.79 -11.62 -12.75
N LEU A 148 16.91 -10.88 -12.09
CA LEU A 148 17.18 -9.59 -11.44
C LEU A 148 18.00 -9.85 -10.18
N ARG A 149 19.34 -9.89 -10.30
CA ARG A 149 20.23 -9.72 -9.15
C ARG A 149 20.06 -8.30 -8.61
N VAL A 150 19.21 -8.14 -7.62
CA VAL A 150 19.14 -6.89 -6.85
C VAL A 150 20.49 -6.73 -6.14
N PRO A 151 21.23 -5.63 -6.38
CA PRO A 151 22.50 -5.41 -5.71
C PRO A 151 22.30 -5.30 -4.20
N ASP A 152 23.22 -5.84 -3.40
CA ASP A 152 23.16 -5.77 -1.94
C ASP A 152 23.12 -4.31 -1.43
N SER A 153 23.66 -3.37 -2.21
CA SER A 153 23.56 -1.93 -1.96
C SER A 153 22.11 -1.44 -1.86
N VAL A 154 21.20 -2.01 -2.66
CA VAL A 154 19.77 -1.64 -2.65
C VAL A 154 19.07 -2.17 -1.40
N LEU A 155 19.41 -3.39 -0.96
CA LEU A 155 18.89 -3.95 0.29
C LEU A 155 19.32 -3.10 1.49
N PHE A 156 20.61 -2.78 1.54
CA PHE A 156 21.16 -1.92 2.56
C PHE A 156 20.44 -0.56 2.59
N PHE A 157 20.22 0.04 1.41
CA PHE A 157 19.51 1.31 1.29
C PHE A 157 18.07 1.24 1.81
N ILE A 158 17.32 0.19 1.50
CA ILE A 158 15.92 0.03 1.95
C ILE A 158 15.84 -0.15 3.47
N VAL A 159 16.73 -0.97 4.05
CA VAL A 159 16.84 -1.13 5.51
C VAL A 159 17.21 0.20 6.17
N PHE A 160 18.17 0.91 5.58
CA PHE A 160 18.59 2.23 6.03
C PHE A 160 17.44 3.24 6.01
N LEU A 161 16.68 3.33 4.91
CA LEU A 161 15.54 4.23 4.78
C LEU A 161 14.46 3.96 5.84
N ASN A 162 14.13 2.70 6.09
CA ASN A 162 13.12 2.36 7.09
C ASN A 162 13.54 2.83 8.49
N ARG A 163 14.81 2.61 8.86
CA ARG A 163 15.36 3.09 10.14
C ARG A 163 15.41 4.61 10.21
N SER A 164 15.87 5.27 9.15
CA SER A 164 15.98 6.73 9.08
C SER A 164 14.63 7.43 9.18
N THR A 165 13.56 6.83 8.67
CA THR A 165 12.19 7.37 8.80
C THR A 165 11.76 7.52 10.25
N ALA A 166 12.01 6.50 11.09
CA ALA A 166 11.68 6.57 12.52
C ALA A 166 12.51 7.64 13.24
N LEU A 167 13.79 7.78 12.89
CA LEU A 167 14.68 8.79 13.48
C LEU A 167 14.25 10.21 13.13
N ILE A 168 13.96 10.48 11.85
CA ILE A 168 13.47 11.79 11.39
C ILE A 168 12.17 12.16 12.10
N TYR A 169 11.29 11.17 12.35
CA TYR A 169 10.05 11.42 13.08
C TYR A 169 10.31 11.84 14.54
N SER A 170 11.25 11.18 15.22
CA SER A 170 11.65 11.54 16.58
C SER A 170 12.28 12.94 16.64
N ASP A 171 13.16 13.27 15.70
CA ASP A 171 13.77 14.61 15.61
C ASP A 171 12.68 15.68 15.38
N LEU A 172 11.73 15.40 14.50
CA LEU A 172 10.60 16.28 14.21
C LEU A 172 9.73 16.51 15.47
N GLU A 173 9.44 15.48 16.26
CA GLU A 173 8.72 15.63 17.52
C GLU A 173 9.46 16.53 18.51
N GLN A 174 10.78 16.32 18.70
CA GLN A 174 11.60 17.15 19.58
C GLN A 174 11.64 18.62 19.12
N ILE A 175 11.83 18.85 17.82
CA ILE A 175 11.83 20.21 17.26
C ILE A 175 10.45 20.85 17.44
N MET A 176 9.37 20.11 17.21
CA MET A 176 8.01 20.60 17.41
C MET A 176 7.75 20.99 18.87
N GLU A 177 8.21 20.17 19.84
CA GLU A 177 8.10 20.50 21.26
C GLU A 177 8.92 21.73 21.65
N ALA A 178 10.15 21.85 21.13
CA ALA A 178 11.00 23.01 21.35
C ALA A 178 10.39 24.31 20.79
N GLN A 179 9.78 24.27 19.60
CA GLN A 179 9.11 25.42 19.01
C GLN A 179 7.82 25.80 19.77
N LYS A 180 7.06 24.80 20.25
CA LYS A 180 5.91 25.05 21.13
C LYS A 180 6.33 25.74 22.43
N ALA A 181 7.44 25.33 23.04
CA ALA A 181 7.98 25.98 24.23
C ALA A 181 8.42 27.44 23.99
N ARG A 182 8.80 27.77 22.75
CA ARG A 182 9.10 29.15 22.29
C ARG A 182 7.84 29.95 21.93
N GLY A 183 6.64 29.42 22.21
CA GLY A 183 5.37 30.08 21.96
C GLY A 183 4.86 29.96 20.52
N PHE A 184 5.50 29.14 19.68
CA PHE A 184 5.08 28.97 18.29
C PHE A 184 4.10 27.79 18.14
N SER A 185 2.85 28.09 17.76
CA SER A 185 1.79 27.10 17.56
C SER A 185 1.30 27.11 16.10
N LEU A 186 1.57 26.02 15.36
CA LEU A 186 1.11 25.87 13.97
C LEU A 186 -0.40 25.70 13.84
N ARG A 187 -1.09 25.33 14.92
CA ARG A 187 -2.51 25.01 14.90
C ARG A 187 -3.38 26.26 14.87
N GLU A 188 -2.91 27.34 15.49
CA GLU A 188 -3.63 28.62 15.62
C GLU A 188 -3.12 29.69 14.64
N ALA A 189 -2.03 29.41 13.92
CA ALA A 189 -1.42 30.33 12.96
C ALA A 189 -2.28 30.59 11.70
N SER A 190 -2.24 31.82 11.19
CA SER A 190 -2.80 32.19 9.89
C SER A 190 -2.06 31.48 8.75
N PHE A 191 -2.66 31.39 7.56
CA PHE A 191 -2.05 30.73 6.39
C PHE A 191 -0.64 31.26 6.07
N ARG A 192 -0.42 32.57 6.22
CA ARG A 192 0.91 33.19 5.99
C ARG A 192 1.92 32.78 7.07
N ASP A 193 1.49 32.76 8.34
CA ASP A 193 2.34 32.40 9.48
C ASP A 193 2.63 30.89 9.55
N LYS A 194 1.77 30.06 8.95
CA LYS A 194 2.05 28.63 8.78
C LYS A 194 3.25 28.38 7.89
N ILE A 195 3.43 29.17 6.82
CA ILE A 195 4.55 28.99 5.87
C ILE A 195 5.87 29.28 6.59
N THR A 196 5.96 30.40 7.30
CA THR A 196 7.15 30.75 8.10
C THR A 196 7.37 29.73 9.22
N GLY A 197 6.29 29.20 9.80
CA GLY A 197 6.34 28.11 10.76
C GLY A 197 6.90 26.80 10.24
N TYR A 198 6.51 26.38 9.04
CA TYR A 198 7.06 25.18 8.42
C TYR A 198 8.55 25.36 8.11
N ALA A 199 8.98 26.55 7.67
CA ALA A 199 10.40 26.84 7.48
C ALA A 199 11.19 26.73 8.79
N ALA A 200 10.63 27.20 9.92
CA ALA A 200 11.25 27.11 11.25
C ALA A 200 11.41 25.66 11.76
N LEU A 201 10.60 24.71 11.26
CA LEU A 201 10.76 23.28 11.54
C LEU A 201 11.70 22.59 10.55
N LEU A 202 11.57 22.91 9.26
CA LEU A 202 12.31 22.25 8.18
C LEU A 202 13.80 22.54 8.23
N ILE A 203 14.20 23.79 8.48
CA ILE A 203 15.62 24.16 8.50
C ILE A 203 16.39 23.36 9.55
N PRO A 204 15.99 23.30 10.84
CA PRO A 204 16.67 22.48 11.83
C PRO A 204 16.66 20.99 11.50
N LEU A 205 15.52 20.47 11.04
CA LEU A 205 15.37 19.05 10.69
C LEU A 205 16.32 18.64 9.56
N PHE A 206 16.46 19.50 8.54
CA PHE A 206 17.34 19.26 7.41
C PHE A 206 18.81 19.28 7.83
N THR A 207 19.21 20.25 8.67
CA THR A 207 20.58 20.33 9.21
C THR A 207 20.94 19.07 10.01
N ILE A 208 20.06 18.64 10.93
CA ILE A 208 20.28 17.42 11.74
C ILE A 208 20.37 16.18 10.83
N SER A 209 19.50 16.10 9.81
CA SER A 209 19.49 14.97 8.88
C SER A 209 20.76 14.91 8.03
N LEU A 210 21.27 16.06 7.56
CA LEU A 210 22.51 16.15 6.81
C LEU A 210 23.73 15.76 7.65
N GLU A 211 23.85 16.32 8.85
CA GLU A 211 24.94 16.00 9.77
C GLU A 211 24.96 14.50 10.10
N ARG A 212 23.77 13.93 10.36
CA ARG A 212 23.61 12.49 10.57
C ARG A 212 24.05 11.68 9.35
N ALA A 213 23.66 12.09 8.14
CA ALA A 213 24.04 11.39 6.92
C ALA A 213 25.56 11.39 6.71
N VAL A 214 26.23 12.51 6.97
CA VAL A 214 27.70 12.62 6.92
C VAL A 214 28.35 11.70 7.95
N ASN A 215 27.91 11.76 9.20
CA ASN A 215 28.43 10.90 10.27
C ASN A 215 28.21 9.40 9.98
N GLN A 216 27.07 9.04 9.40
CA GLN A 216 26.78 7.67 8.99
C GLN A 216 27.65 7.22 7.80
N ALA A 217 27.90 8.09 6.83
CA ALA A 217 28.79 7.80 5.70
C ALA A 217 30.23 7.55 6.18
N ILE A 218 30.76 8.41 7.05
CA ILE A 218 32.09 8.23 7.66
C ILE A 218 32.14 6.92 8.46
N ALA A 219 31.11 6.61 9.25
CA ALA A 219 31.04 5.37 10.00
C ALA A 219 31.00 4.12 9.10
N LEU A 220 30.34 4.19 7.94
CA LEU A 220 30.32 3.11 6.95
C LEU A 220 31.68 2.92 6.29
N GLU A 221 32.36 4.02 5.96
CA GLU A 221 33.72 3.99 5.40
C GLU A 221 34.72 3.37 6.40
N LEU A 222 34.66 3.78 7.67
CA LEU A 222 35.48 3.20 8.75
C LEU A 222 35.21 1.70 8.96
N LYS A 223 33.99 1.23 8.70
CA LYS A 223 33.64 -0.20 8.72
C LYS A 223 34.05 -0.96 7.45
N GLY A 224 34.66 -0.28 6.47
CA GLY A 224 35.10 -0.87 5.22
C GLY A 224 33.98 -1.15 4.22
N PHE A 225 32.81 -0.52 4.38
CA PHE A 225 31.69 -0.65 3.44
C PHE A 225 32.11 -0.10 2.06
N GLY A 226 32.10 -0.95 1.03
CA GLY A 226 32.60 -0.60 -0.31
C GLY A 226 34.07 -0.96 -0.58
N SER A 227 34.81 -1.44 0.41
CA SER A 227 36.14 -2.05 0.17
C SER A 227 35.96 -3.44 -0.48
N ARG A 228 36.69 -3.73 -1.55
CA ARG A 228 36.59 -4.98 -2.35
C ARG A 228 37.03 -6.26 -1.61
N LEU A 229 37.20 -6.22 -0.28
CA LEU A 229 37.65 -7.35 0.52
C LEU A 229 36.45 -8.14 1.07
N ARG A 230 35.97 -9.06 0.23
CA ARG A 230 35.25 -10.31 0.54
C ARG A 230 33.92 -10.16 1.31
N ASP A 231 32.82 -10.44 0.59
CA ASP A 231 31.47 -10.63 1.10
C ASP A 231 31.41 -11.60 2.30
N GLY A 232 31.48 -11.05 3.50
CA GLY A 232 31.04 -11.72 4.72
C GLY A 232 29.53 -11.55 4.83
N LYS A 233 28.76 -12.47 4.23
CA LYS A 233 27.31 -12.56 4.47
C LYS A 233 27.07 -12.73 5.97
N TYR A 234 26.59 -11.68 6.63
CA TYR A 234 26.11 -11.76 8.01
C TYR A 234 24.72 -12.41 7.98
N LYS A 235 24.69 -13.74 8.18
CA LYS A 235 23.50 -14.46 8.63
C LYS A 235 23.45 -14.30 10.15
N ASP A 236 22.35 -13.75 10.65
CA ASP A 236 21.62 -14.21 11.85
C ASP A 236 20.29 -13.44 11.95
#